data_AF-A0AAT9T2Z2-F1
#
_entry.id   AF-A0AAT9T2Z2-F1
#
_cell.length_a   1.000
_cell.length_b   1.000
_cell.length_c   1.000
_cell.angle_alpha   90.00
_cell.angle_beta   90.00
_cell.angle_gamma   90.00
#
_symmetry.space_group_name_H-M   'P 1'
#
loop_
_entity.id
_entity.type
_entity.pdbx_description
1 polymer ?
#
loop_
_entity_poly.entity_id
_entity_poly.type
_entity_poly.pdbx_seq_one_letter_code
_entity_poly.pdbx_strand_id
1 'polypeptide(L)'
;MAFMHGTWRDEQHVLLIDTDRMQANTDPAKPFQRDALTFRNLAGRMVVFDIGSRRYIGLFEGNEMQLSGGELEGVVKLRRVMGPRLKGPF
;
A
#
# COMPACT_ATOMS: atom_id res chain seq x y z
N MET A 1 -0.23 -7.51 -10.38
CA MET A 1 -0.04 -6.87 -9.06
C MET A 1 -1.36 -6.38 -8.43
N ALA A 2 -2.52 -6.76 -8.96
CA ALA A 2 -3.83 -6.34 -8.45
C ALA A 2 -4.03 -6.62 -6.94
N PHE A 3 -3.35 -7.64 -6.40
CA PHE A 3 -3.40 -7.93 -4.96
C PHE A 3 -2.79 -6.83 -4.08
N MET A 4 -1.97 -5.92 -4.60
CA MET A 4 -1.43 -4.79 -3.82
C MET A 4 -2.36 -3.58 -3.85
N HIS A 5 -3.16 -3.44 -4.91
CA HIS A 5 -3.97 -2.26 -5.17
C HIS A 5 -5.00 -2.03 -4.06
N GLY A 6 -5.07 -0.82 -3.54
CA GLY A 6 -6.09 -0.38 -2.59
C GLY A 6 -5.51 0.35 -1.38
N THR A 7 -6.40 0.64 -0.43
CA THR A 7 -6.03 1.27 0.84
C THR A 7 -5.76 0.20 1.89
N TRP A 8 -4.66 0.35 2.60
CA TRP A 8 -4.20 -0.50 3.70
C TRP A 8 -4.04 0.38 4.94
N ARG A 9 -4.51 -0.07 6.09
CA ARG A 9 -4.38 0.72 7.33
C ARG A 9 -4.32 -0.11 8.59
N ASP A 10 -3.75 0.48 9.63
CA ASP A 10 -3.98 0.12 11.02
C ASP A 10 -4.48 1.37 11.78
N GLU A 11 -4.26 1.43 13.10
CA GLU A 11 -4.66 2.57 13.94
C GLU A 11 -3.79 3.82 13.73
N GLN A 12 -2.57 3.66 13.22
CA GLN A 12 -1.54 4.72 13.17
C GLN A 12 -1.07 5.02 11.74
N HIS A 13 -1.24 4.09 10.81
CA HIS A 13 -0.68 4.12 9.48
C HIS A 13 -1.77 3.96 8.42
N VAL A 14 -1.65 4.71 7.34
CA VAL A 14 -2.45 4.55 6.12
C VAL A 14 -1.50 4.49 4.94
N LEU A 15 -1.66 3.47 4.11
CA LEU A 15 -0.98 3.31 2.85
C LEU A 15 -2.00 3.08 1.74
N LEU A 16 -2.00 3.98 0.76
CA LEU A 16 -2.78 3.82 -0.47
C LEU A 16 -1.82 3.43 -1.60
N ILE A 17 -2.12 2.31 -2.27
CA ILE A 17 -1.37 1.80 -3.42
C ILE A 17 -2.30 1.81 -4.63
N ASP A 18 -1.96 2.59 -5.65
CA ASP A 18 -2.61 2.58 -6.95
C ASP A 18 -1.62 1.97 -7.97
N THR A 19 -1.78 0.67 -8.24
CA THR A 19 -0.93 -0.05 -9.20
C THR A 19 -1.21 0.29 -10.65
N ASP A 20 -2.34 0.92 -10.94
CA ASP A 20 -2.74 1.23 -12.33
C ASP A 20 -2.10 2.54 -12.77
N ARG A 21 -2.00 3.49 -11.82
CA ARG A 21 -1.32 4.78 -12.03
C ARG A 21 0.13 4.79 -11.57
N MET A 22 0.62 3.70 -10.99
CA MET A 22 1.96 3.61 -10.39
C MET A 22 2.20 4.72 -9.38
N GLN A 23 1.24 4.91 -8.47
CA GLN A 23 1.25 5.96 -7.46
C GLN A 23 0.91 5.40 -6.08
N ALA A 24 1.43 6.03 -5.03
CA ALA A 24 1.10 5.70 -3.66
C ALA A 24 1.01 6.94 -2.77
N ASN A 25 0.40 6.77 -1.59
CA ASN A 25 0.36 7.79 -0.54
C ASN A 25 0.49 7.12 0.82
N THR A 26 1.34 7.69 1.68
CA THR A 26 1.56 7.23 3.07
C THR A 26 1.09 8.25 4.11
N ASP A 27 0.51 9.37 3.67
CA ASP A 27 0.15 10.51 4.52
C ASP A 27 -1.35 10.82 4.38
N PRO A 28 -2.18 10.39 5.34
CA PRO A 28 -3.61 10.63 5.30
C PRO A 28 -3.98 12.11 5.45
N ALA A 29 -3.10 12.95 6.00
CA ALA A 29 -3.34 14.39 6.09
C ALA A 29 -3.22 15.09 4.72
N LYS A 30 -2.63 14.42 3.72
CA LYS A 30 -2.44 14.93 2.36
C LYS A 30 -3.01 13.96 1.31
N PRO A 31 -4.33 13.77 1.26
CA PRO A 31 -4.96 12.70 0.46
C PRO A 31 -4.76 12.81 -1.06
N PHE A 32 -4.46 14.02 -1.54
CA PHE A 32 -4.19 14.30 -2.96
C PHE A 32 -2.71 14.25 -3.32
N GLN A 33 -1.81 14.30 -2.32
CA GLN A 33 -0.38 14.14 -2.59
C GLN A 33 -0.10 12.67 -2.91
N ARG A 34 0.45 12.41 -4.09
CA ARG A 34 0.82 11.07 -4.54
C ARG A 34 2.29 11.07 -4.91
N ASP A 35 3.00 10.09 -4.38
CA ASP A 35 4.38 9.81 -4.73
C ASP A 35 4.43 8.69 -5.77
N ALA A 36 5.50 8.66 -6.57
CA ALA A 36 5.71 7.60 -7.55
C ALA A 36 5.91 6.26 -6.84
N LEU A 37 5.21 5.22 -7.32
CA LEU A 37 5.39 3.83 -6.89
C LEU A 37 6.29 3.12 -7.90
N THR A 38 7.38 2.52 -7.43
CA THR A 38 8.29 1.73 -8.28
C THR A 38 8.52 0.36 -7.67
N PHE A 39 8.23 -0.71 -8.42
CA PHE A 39 8.53 -2.07 -7.99
C PHE A 39 10.00 -2.39 -8.24
N ARG A 40 10.66 -3.00 -7.25
CA ARG A 40 12.07 -3.40 -7.33
C ARG A 40 12.24 -4.90 -7.44
N ASN A 41 11.42 -5.65 -6.70
CA ASN A 41 11.43 -7.10 -6.74
C ASN A 41 10.05 -7.67 -6.38
N LEU A 42 9.69 -8.78 -7.01
CA LEU A 42 8.47 -9.52 -6.75
C LEU A 42 8.81 -11.01 -6.61
N ALA A 43 8.66 -11.55 -5.39
CA ALA A 43 8.89 -12.95 -5.08
C ALA A 43 7.66 -13.53 -4.38
N GLY A 44 6.75 -14.11 -5.17
CA GLY A 44 5.48 -14.62 -4.66
C GLY A 44 4.62 -13.52 -4.06
N ARG A 45 4.40 -13.57 -2.74
CA ARG A 45 3.62 -12.59 -1.96
C ARG A 45 4.47 -11.49 -1.33
N MET A 46 5.79 -11.59 -1.43
CA MET A 46 6.72 -10.58 -0.95
C MET A 46 7.06 -9.62 -2.09
N VAL A 47 6.92 -8.33 -1.84
CA VAL A 47 7.19 -7.26 -2.82
C VAL A 47 8.11 -6.23 -2.19
N VAL A 48 9.18 -5.89 -2.91
CA VAL A 48 10.05 -4.75 -2.58
C VAL A 48 9.66 -3.62 -3.52
N PHE A 49 9.32 -2.46 -2.97
CA PHE A 49 8.88 -1.30 -3.74
C PHE A 49 9.32 0.01 -3.09
N ASP A 50 9.47 1.04 -3.91
CA ASP A 50 9.78 2.38 -3.47
C ASP A 50 8.51 3.26 -3.62
N ILE A 51 8.30 4.15 -2.64
CA ILE A 51 7.34 5.25 -2.69
C ILE A 51 8.13 6.55 -2.54
N GLY A 52 8.26 7.29 -3.63
CA GLY A 52 9.20 8.40 -3.70
C GLY A 52 10.63 7.92 -3.43
N SER A 53 11.29 8.49 -2.42
CA SER A 53 12.65 8.10 -1.99
C SER A 53 12.70 6.97 -0.96
N ARG A 54 11.54 6.49 -0.47
CA ARG A 54 11.45 5.54 0.65
C ARG A 54 11.22 4.12 0.13
N ARG A 55 12.02 3.17 0.62
CA ARG A 55 11.93 1.75 0.25
C ARG A 55 11.16 0.95 1.30
N TYR A 56 10.22 0.14 0.83
CA TYR A 56 9.39 -0.74 1.63
C TYR A 56 9.51 -2.20 1.21
N ILE A 57 9.23 -3.09 2.15
CA ILE A 57 9.00 -4.52 1.91
C ILE A 57 7.60 -4.84 2.40
N GLY A 58 6.76 -5.36 1.50
CA GLY A 58 5.39 -5.79 1.81
C GLY A 58 5.24 -7.30 1.62
N LEU A 59 4.75 -8.00 2.64
CA LEU A 59 4.27 -9.37 2.54
C LEU A 59 2.74 -9.38 2.56
N PHE A 60 2.13 -9.78 1.45
CA PHE A 60 0.68 -9.66 1.22
C PHE A 60 -0.03 -11.01 1.39
N GLU A 61 -0.97 -11.09 2.33
CA GLU A 61 -1.75 -12.30 2.63
C GLU A 61 -3.25 -11.97 2.63
N GLY A 62 -3.86 -12.03 1.45
CA GLY A 62 -5.27 -11.72 1.26
C GLY A 62 -5.60 -10.25 1.55
N ASN A 63 -6.19 -10.01 2.72
CA ASN A 63 -6.56 -8.67 3.20
C ASN A 63 -5.64 -8.16 4.30
N GLU A 64 -4.55 -8.87 4.61
CA GLU A 64 -3.51 -8.40 5.52
C GLU A 64 -2.20 -8.16 4.76
N MET A 65 -1.45 -7.16 5.21
CA MET A 65 -0.12 -6.85 4.72
C MET A 65 0.80 -6.60 5.91
N GLN A 66 1.92 -7.32 5.96
CA GLN A 66 3.04 -6.94 6.81
C GLN A 66 3.93 -5.99 6.03
N LEU A 67 4.20 -4.82 6.59
CA LEU A 67 4.97 -3.75 5.95
C LEU A 67 6.18 -3.40 6.83
N SER A 68 7.34 -3.24 6.23
CA SER A 68 8.54 -2.72 6.91
C SER A 68 9.35 -1.81 5.99
N GLY A 69 10.30 -1.07 6.59
CA GLY A 69 11.11 -0.07 5.88
C GLY A 69 10.44 1.30 5.83
N GLY A 70 10.92 2.17 4.94
CA GLY A 70 10.40 3.51 4.72
C GLY A 70 10.11 4.32 5.98
N GLU A 71 11.05 4.26 6.92
CA GLU A 71 11.09 4.94 8.24
C GLU A 71 10.27 4.26 9.36
N LEU A 72 9.66 3.09 9.13
CA LEU A 72 9.01 2.33 10.19
C LEU A 72 10.02 1.71 11.17
N GLU A 73 9.76 1.84 12.48
CA GLU A 73 10.51 1.19 13.56
C GLU A 73 10.11 -0.30 13.72
N GLY A 74 10.11 -1.06 12.62
CA GLY A 74 9.82 -2.49 12.62
C GLY A 74 8.82 -2.93 11.54
N VAL A 75 8.13 -4.04 11.83
CA VAL A 75 7.08 -4.58 10.95
C VAL A 75 5.72 -4.15 11.48
N VAL A 76 4.94 -3.45 10.66
CA VAL A 76 3.56 -3.08 10.94
C VAL A 76 2.59 -3.96 10.17
N LYS A 77 1.44 -4.27 10.77
CA LYS A 77 0.39 -5.09 10.14
C LYS A 77 -0.75 -4.20 9.71
N LEU A 78 -0.90 -4.04 8.40
CA LEU A 78 -1.97 -3.24 7.81
C LEU A 78 -3.07 -4.16 7.27
N ARG A 79 -4.32 -3.72 7.41
CA ARG A 79 -5.48 -4.40 6.84
C ARG A 79 -5.99 -3.62 5.64
N ARG A 80 -6.38 -4.34 4.59
CA ARG A 80 -7.06 -3.75 3.44
C ARG A 80 -8.38 -3.17 3.90
N VAL A 81 -8.56 -1.88 3.64
CA VAL A 81 -9.87 -1.23 3.76
C VAL A 81 -10.71 -1.71 2.59
N MET A 82 -11.63 -2.62 2.85
CA MET A 82 -12.70 -2.86 1.89
C MET A 82 -13.58 -1.62 1.91
N GLY A 83 -13.52 -0.80 0.86
CA GLY A 83 -14.56 0.19 0.65
C GLY A 83 -15.92 -0.51 0.59
N PRO A 84 -17.04 0.17 0.89
CA PRO A 84 -18.33 -0.35 0.44
C PRO A 84 -18.19 -0.64 -1.05
N ARG A 85 -18.61 -1.83 -1.51
CA ARG A 85 -18.83 -2.05 -2.94
C ARG A 85 -19.69 -0.87 -3.38
N LEU A 86 -19.14 0.06 -4.15
CA LEU A 86 -19.98 0.98 -4.89
C LEU A 86 -20.80 0.06 -5.78
N LYS A 87 -22.06 -0.19 -5.39
CA LYS A 87 -23.08 -0.62 -6.33
C LYS A 87 -23.15 0.53 -7.32
N GLY A 88 -22.40 0.44 -8.41
CA GLY A 88 -22.62 1.32 -9.54
C GLY A 88 -24.07 1.16 -9.96
N PRO A 89 -24.86 2.24 -10.08
CA PRO A 89 -26.11 2.13 -10.80
C PRO A 89 -25.76 1.89 -12.27
N PHE A 90 -26.61 1.09 -12.89
CA PHE A 90 -26.76 0.99 -14.34
C PHE A 90 -26.90 2.37 -14.98
#